data_AF-A0A2N2UHH8-F1
#
_entry.id   AF-A0A2N2UHH8-F1
#
_cell.length_a   1.000
_cell.length_b   1.000
_cell.length_c   1.000
_cell.angle_alpha   90.00
_cell.angle_beta   90.00
_cell.angle_gamma   90.00
#
_symmetry.space_group_name_H-M   'P 1'
#
loop_
_entity.id
_entity.type
_entity.pdbx_description
1 polymer ?
#
loop_
_entity_poly.entity_id
_entity_poly.type
_entity_poly.pdbx_seq_one_letter_code
_entity_poly.pdbx_strand_id
1 'polypeptide(L)' 'MSKVYLIGAGPGAADLLTLRAARLLAERAEIVLADDLVSDEILAMVRPDARVLKVGKRGGKASTPQGFIHRLMVRYARRG' A
#
# COMPACT_ATOMS: atom_id res chain seq x y z
N MET A 1 -11.27 14.85 -5.91
CA MET A 1 -10.06 15.08 -5.08
C MET A 1 -9.37 13.75 -4.87
N SER A 2 -8.21 13.59 -5.46
CA SER A 2 -7.23 12.56 -5.12
C SER A 2 -6.90 12.60 -3.62
N LYS A 3 -6.84 11.42 -3.00
CA LYS A 3 -6.52 11.26 -1.58
C LYS A 3 -5.41 10.24 -1.42
N VAL A 4 -4.54 10.48 -0.44
CA VAL A 4 -3.54 9.51 0.01
C VAL A 4 -3.95 9.03 1.39
N TYR A 5 -4.01 7.72 1.57
CA TYR A 5 -4.29 7.09 2.86
C TYR A 5 -3.03 6.38 3.35
N LEU A 6 -2.64 6.65 4.59
CA LEU A 6 -1.66 5.82 5.30
C LEU A 6 -2.43 4.78 6.10
N ILE A 7 -2.21 3.52 5.79
CA ILE A 7 -2.95 2.38 6.37
C ILE A 7 -1.95 1.52 7.13
N GLY A 8 -2.24 1.24 8.40
CA GLY A 8 -1.54 0.20 9.14
C GLY A 8 -2.05 -1.18 8.72
N ALA A 9 -1.16 -2.05 8.28
CA ALA A 9 -1.50 -3.42 7.86
C ALA A 9 -1.74 -4.39 9.04
N GLY A 10 -1.44 -3.97 10.27
CA GLY A 10 -1.41 -4.88 11.41
C GLY A 10 -0.19 -5.80 11.38
N PRO A 11 -0.15 -6.84 12.22
CA PRO A 11 1.03 -7.70 12.38
C PRO A 11 1.12 -8.83 11.33
N GLY A 12 0.12 -9.01 10.47
CA GLY A 12 0.18 -9.97 9.37
C GLY A 12 -1.18 -10.51 8.92
N ALA A 13 -1.99 -11.03 9.84
CA ALA A 13 -3.28 -11.63 9.51
C ALA A 13 -4.28 -10.59 8.97
N ALA A 14 -4.99 -10.90 7.89
CA ALA A 14 -5.86 -9.95 7.22
C ALA A 14 -7.09 -9.53 8.04
N ASP A 15 -7.55 -10.41 8.95
CA ASP A 15 -8.66 -10.13 9.87
C ASP A 15 -8.31 -9.13 10.98
N LEU A 16 -7.03 -8.81 11.16
CA LEU A 16 -6.56 -7.76 12.06
C LEU A 16 -6.55 -6.37 11.40
N LEU A 17 -6.90 -6.26 10.11
CA LEU A 17 -7.13 -4.96 9.48
C LEU A 17 -8.37 -4.29 10.07
N THR A 18 -8.29 -2.97 10.22
CA THR A 18 -9.50 -2.19 10.50
C THR A 18 -10.49 -2.31 9.34
N LEU A 19 -11.80 -2.30 9.65
CA LEU A 19 -12.85 -2.35 8.63
C LEU A 19 -12.72 -1.21 7.59
N ARG A 20 -12.22 -0.04 8.00
CA ARG A 20 -11.99 1.08 7.09
C ARG A 20 -10.84 0.80 6.11
N ALA A 21 -9.76 0.18 6.58
CA ALA A 21 -8.63 -0.20 5.74
C ALA A 21 -9.04 -1.23 4.69
N ALA A 22 -9.71 -2.31 5.13
CA ALA A 22 -10.21 -3.36 4.25
C ALA A 22 -11.10 -2.79 3.13
N ARG A 23 -12.08 -1.94 3.48
CA ARG A 23 -12.96 -1.29 2.49
C ARG A 23 -12.21 -0.39 1.52
N LEU A 24 -11.23 0.38 1.99
CA LEU A 24 -10.42 1.24 1.12
C LEU A 24 -9.61 0.42 0.12
N LEU A 25 -8.98 -0.68 0.55
CA LEU A 25 -8.19 -1.56 -0.31
C LEU A 25 -9.06 -2.28 -1.35
N ALA A 26 -10.23 -2.78 -0.93
CA ALA A 26 -11.12 -3.57 -1.77
C ALA A 26 -11.96 -2.73 -2.76
N GLU A 27 -12.25 -1.47 -2.44
CA GLU A 27 -13.19 -0.68 -3.26
C GLU A 27 -12.56 0.57 -3.89
N ARG A 28 -11.58 1.21 -3.24
CA ARG A 28 -11.16 2.58 -3.58
C ARG A 28 -9.72 2.70 -4.03
N ALA A 29 -8.85 1.76 -3.68
CA ALA A 29 -7.42 1.88 -3.93
C ALA A 29 -7.06 1.61 -5.40
N GLU A 30 -6.70 2.65 -6.15
CA GLU A 30 -6.21 2.49 -7.54
C GLU A 30 -4.70 2.17 -7.57
N ILE A 31 -3.96 2.67 -6.59
CA ILE A 31 -2.52 2.47 -6.42
C ILE A 31 -2.25 2.10 -4.97
N VAL A 32 -1.52 1.01 -4.76
CA VAL A 32 -1.07 0.56 -3.43
C VAL A 32 0.45 0.52 -3.39
N LEU A 33 1.06 1.33 -2.53
CA LEU A 33 2.48 1.23 -2.22
C LEU A 33 2.63 0.35 -0.97
N ALA A 34 3.04 -0.90 -1.14
CA ALA A 34 3.15 -1.88 -0.05
C ALA A 34 4.62 -2.06 0.34
N ASP A 35 4.91 -2.03 1.64
CA ASP A 35 6.20 -2.50 2.12
C ASP A 35 6.26 -4.04 2.23
N ASP A 36 7.41 -4.57 2.62
CA ASP A 36 7.68 -6.02 2.64
C ASP A 36 7.14 -6.71 3.90
N LEU A 37 6.63 -5.95 4.89
CA LEU A 37 6.00 -6.47 6.09
C LEU A 37 4.50 -6.75 5.89
N VAL A 38 3.91 -6.22 4.81
CA VAL A 38 2.52 -6.51 4.44
C VAL A 38 2.42 -7.95 3.93
N SER A 39 1.52 -8.73 4.53
CA SER A 39 1.29 -10.12 4.14
C SER A 39 0.62 -10.23 2.78
N ASP A 40 0.85 -11.36 2.09
CA ASP A 40 0.19 -11.64 0.81
C ASP A 40 -1.33 -11.77 0.96
N GLU A 41 -1.83 -12.18 2.13
CA GLU A 41 -3.27 -12.24 2.44
C GLU A 41 -3.92 -10.85 2.39
N ILE A 42 -3.26 -9.83 2.95
CA ILE A 42 -3.73 -8.44 2.89
C ILE A 42 -3.67 -7.92 1.44
N LEU A 43 -2.61 -8.24 0.70
CA LEU A 43 -2.47 -7.83 -0.69
C LEU A 43 -3.54 -8.48 -1.59
N ALA A 44 -4.01 -9.67 -1.26
CA ALA A 44 -5.09 -10.35 -1.97
C ALA A 44 -6.46 -9.65 -1.79
N MET A 45 -6.62 -8.80 -0.78
CA MET A 45 -7.85 -7.99 -0.60
C MET A 45 -7.90 -6.75 -1.49
N VAL A 46 -6.77 -6.38 -2.09
CA VAL A 46 -6.69 -5.21 -2.97
C VAL A 46 -7.52 -5.48 -4.23
N ARG A 47 -8.29 -4.49 -4.67
CA ARG A 47 -9.10 -4.61 -5.90
C ARG A 47 -8.24 -5.05 -7.10
N PRO A 48 -8.74 -5.96 -7.98
CA PRO A 48 -7.92 -6.59 -9.02
C PRO A 48 -7.29 -5.66 -10.05
N ASP A 49 -7.89 -4.49 -10.28
CA ASP A 49 -7.42 -3.47 -11.22
C ASP A 49 -6.49 -2.43 -10.59
N ALA A 50 -6.25 -2.51 -9.27
CA ALA A 50 -5.26 -1.67 -8.62
C ALA A 50 -3.85 -2.09 -9.02
N ARG A 51 -2.95 -1.10 -9.10
CA ARG A 51 -1.52 -1.40 -9.22
C ARG A 51 -0.88 -1.48 -7.85
N VAL A 52 -0.38 -2.66 -7.51
CA VAL A 52 0.42 -2.88 -6.30
C VAL A 52 1.90 -2.70 -6.62
N LEU A 53 2.55 -1.74 -5.96
CA LEU A 53 3.98 -1.46 -6.08
C LEU A 53 4.66 -1.81 -4.76
N LYS A 54 5.57 -2.80 -4.80
CA LYS A 54 6.39 -3.16 -3.65
C LYS A 54 7.48 -2.11 -3.46
N VAL A 55 7.40 -1.36 -2.35
CA VAL A 55 8.36 -0.31 -1.96
C VAL A 55 9.19 -0.68 -0.73
N GLY A 56 8.93 -1.86 -0.18
CA GLY A 56 9.54 -2.41 1.03
C GLY A 56 11.01 -2.78 0.90
N LYS A 57 11.57 -3.27 2.02
CA LYS A 57 12.95 -3.69 2.15
C LYS A 57 13.00 -5.11 2.70
N ARG A 58 13.80 -5.99 2.09
CA ARG A 58 14.32 -7.19 2.75
C ARG A 58 15.64 -6.82 3.42
N GLY A 59 15.84 -7.26 4.66
CA GLY A 59 17.10 -7.06 5.38
C GLY A 59 18.31 -7.41 4.51
N GLY A 60 19.26 -6.49 4.39
CA GLY A 60 20.49 -6.67 3.59
C GLY A 60 20.43 -6.24 2.12
N LYS A 61 19.32 -5.68 1.62
CA LYS A 61 19.22 -5.19 0.22
C LYS A 61 19.16 -3.67 0.11
N ALA A 62 19.48 -3.17 -1.09
CA ALA A 62 19.38 -1.75 -1.43
C ALA A 62 17.96 -1.23 -1.13
N SER A 63 17.89 -0.19 -0.30
CA SER A 63 16.62 0.40 0.12
C SER A 63 16.07 1.29 -0.98
N THR A 64 14.77 1.20 -1.27
CA THR A 64 14.05 2.33 -1.86
C THR A 64 14.19 3.51 -0.89
N PRO A 65 14.78 4.65 -1.29
CA PRO A 65 14.93 5.77 -0.39
C PRO A 65 13.55 6.34 -0.03
N GLN A 66 13.35 6.75 1.23
CA GLN A 66 12.06 7.30 1.67
C GLN A 66 11.61 8.47 0.80
N GLY A 67 12.54 9.34 0.38
CA GLY A 67 12.25 10.44 -0.54
C GLY A 67 11.71 9.99 -1.90
N PHE A 68 12.07 8.80 -2.39
CA PHE A 68 11.49 8.25 -3.60
C PHE A 68 10.05 7.78 -3.38
N ILE A 69 9.76 7.12 -2.25
CA ILE A 69 8.40 6.70 -1.89
C ILE A 69 7.49 7.93 -1.79
N HIS A 70 7.93 8.99 -1.11
CA HIS A 70 7.19 10.25 -1.03
C HIS A 70 6.92 10.86 -2.41
N ARG A 71 7.93 10.86 -3.31
CA ARG A 71 7.74 11.33 -4.69
C ARG A 71 6.72 10.48 -5.45
N LEU A 72 6.71 9.16 -5.26
CA LEU A 72 5.68 8.30 -5.85
C LEU A 72 4.28 8.65 -5.33
N MET A 73 4.11 8.82 -4.02
CA MET A 73 2.83 9.22 -3.42
C MET A 73 2.31 10.52 -4.03
N VAL A 74 3.14 11.56 -4.09
CA VAL A 74 2.79 12.86 -4.69
C VAL A 74 2.49 12.73 -6.19
N ARG A 75 3.31 11.95 -6.91
CA ARG A 75 3.12 11.73 -8.36
C ARG A 75 1.78 11.08 -8.67
N TYR A 76 1.40 10.03 -7.93
CA TYR A 76 0.13 9.34 -8.15
C TYR A 76 -1.06 10.17 -7.69
N ALA A 77 -0.95 10.88 -6.56
CA ALA A 77 -1.99 11.80 -6.13
C ALA A 77 -2.27 12.88 -7.19
N ARG A 78 -1.24 13.49 -7.80
CA ARG A 78 -1.40 14.52 -8.83
C ARG A 78 -1.95 14.02 -10.18
N ARG A 79 -2.07 12.70 -10.39
CA ARG A 79 -2.61 12.13 -11.63
C ARG A 79 -4.14 11.90 -11.57
N GLY A 80 -4.75 12.13 -10.39
CA GLY A 80 -6.21 12.21 -10.17
C GLY A 80 -6.58 13.53 -9.52
#